data_AF-A0A538I6V5-F1
#
_entry.id   AF-A0A538I6V5-F1
#
_cell.length_a   1.000
_cell.length_b   1.000
_cell.length_c   1.000
_cell.angle_alpha   90.00
_cell.angle_beta   90.00
_cell.angle_gamma   90.00
#
_symmetry.space_group_name_H-M   'P 1'
#
loop_
_entity.id
_entity.type
_entity.pdbx_description
1 polymer ?
#
loop_
_entity_poly.entity_id
_entity_poly.type
_entity_poly.pdbx_seq_one_letter_code
_entity_poly.pdbx_strand_id
1 'polypeptide(L)' 'MPLALAWFWFGGLGILYLILLITAGVLTLRNRHMALFIIGIIFPILWIIGAVMSPKSRY' A
#
# COMPACT_ATOMS: atom_id res chain seq x y z
N MET A 1 23.04 -9.69 -21.40
CA MET A 1 23.40 -8.50 -20.59
C MET A 1 22.65 -8.54 -19.25
N PRO A 2 23.29 -8.99 -18.16
CA PRO A 2 22.66 -9.19 -16.84
C PRO A 2 22.11 -7.90 -16.22
N LEU A 3 22.61 -6.73 -16.63
CA LEU A 3 22.13 -5.42 -16.18
C LEU A 3 20.67 -5.14 -16.57
N ALA A 4 20.23 -5.56 -17.76
CA ALA A 4 18.85 -5.34 -18.21
C ALA A 4 17.83 -6.12 -17.37
N LEU A 5 18.20 -7.34 -16.95
CA LEU A 5 17.38 -8.16 -16.07
C LEU A 5 17.29 -7.55 -14.66
N ALA A 6 18.38 -6.98 -14.16
CA ALA A 6 18.40 -6.27 -12.88
C ALA A 6 17.49 -5.03 -12.89
N TRP A 7 17.52 -4.21 -13.94
CA TRP A 7 16.62 -3.06 -14.06
C TRP A 7 15.14 -3.44 -14.09
N PHE A 8 14.79 -4.52 -14.77
CA PHE A 8 13.41 -5.01 -14.83
C PHE A 8 12.92 -5.54 -13.47
N TRP A 9 13.73 -6.38 -12.81
CA TRP A 9 13.37 -6.95 -11.52
C TRP A 9 13.39 -5.91 -10.40
N PHE A 10 14.45 -5.12 -10.26
CA PHE A 10 14.55 -4.15 -9.17
C PHE A 10 13.76 -2.86 -9.45
N GLY A 11 13.79 -2.36 -10.69
CA GLY A 11 13.04 -1.16 -11.07
C GLY A 11 11.55 -1.41 -11.23
N GLY A 12 11.18 -2.48 -11.93
CA GLY A 12 9.77 -2.81 -12.19
C GLY A 12 8.99 -3.20 -10.94
N LEU A 13 9.53 -4.10 -10.11
CA LEU A 13 8.87 -4.52 -8.87
C LEU A 13 8.90 -3.42 -7.80
N GLY A 14 9.95 -2.60 -7.76
CA GLY A 14 10.02 -1.45 -6.86
C GLY A 14 8.91 -0.43 -7.16
N ILE A 15 8.70 -0.10 -8.43
CA ILE A 15 7.62 0.81 -8.85
C ILE A 15 6.25 0.20 -8.55
N LEU A 16 6.05 -1.08 -8.87
CA LEU A 16 4.80 -1.79 -8.57
C LEU A 16 4.50 -1.77 -7.07
N TYR A 17 5.51 -2.05 -6.23
CA TYR A 17 5.38 -2.01 -4.78
C TYR A 17 4.98 -0.62 -4.29
N LEU A 18 5.57 0.44 -4.86
CA LEU A 18 5.29 1.83 -4.49
C LEU A 18 3.86 2.22 -4.86
N ILE A 19 3.39 1.84 -6.06
CA ILE A 19 2.00 2.04 -6.49
C ILE A 19 1.03 1.30 -5.57
N LEU A 20 1.36 0.06 -5.18
CA LEU A 20 0.53 -0.74 -4.28
C LEU A 20 0.44 -0.10 -2.89
N LEU A 21 1.56 0.42 -2.38
CA LEU A 21 1.63 1.19 -1.13
C LEU A 21 0.70 2.40 -1.18
N ILE A 22 0.82 3.24 -2.22
CA ILE A 22 0.00 4.44 -2.38
C ILE A 22 -1.48 4.07 -2.48
N THR A 23 -1.80 3.06 -3.30
CA THR A 23 -3.19 2.61 -3.51
C THR A 23 -3.81 2.12 -2.19
N ALA A 24 -3.08 1.29 -1.43
CA ALA A 24 -3.54 0.78 -0.14
C ALA A 24 -3.66 1.90 0.92
N GLY A 25 -2.72 2.84 0.94
CA GLY A 25 -2.79 4.02 1.82
C GLY A 25 -4.02 4.88 1.54
N VAL A 26 -4.29 5.17 0.27
CA VAL A 26 -5.48 5.92 -0.15
C VAL A 26 -6.78 5.18 0.21
N LEU A 27 -6.84 3.86 -0.02
CA LEU A 27 -8.00 3.04 0.36
C LEU A 27 -8.22 3.04 1.89
N THR A 28 -7.15 2.96 2.67
CA THR A 28 -7.20 3.04 4.14
C THR A 28 -7.77 4.38 4.63
N LEU A 29 -7.36 5.49 3.99
CA LEU A 29 -7.92 6.82 4.24
C LEU A 29 -9.39 6.93 3.84
N ARG A 30 -9.78 6.36 2.68
CA ARG A 30 -11.18 6.33 2.19
C ARG A 30 -12.09 5.59 3.17
N ASN A 31 -11.60 4.52 3.80
CA ASN A 31 -12.36 3.75 4.78
C ASN A 31 -12.45 4.43 6.17
N ARG A 32 -11.90 5.65 6.32
CA ARG A 32 -11.78 6.44 7.56
C ARG A 32 -11.00 5.75 8.69
N HIS A 33 -10.13 4.80 8.35
CA HIS A 33 -9.23 4.17 9.31
C HIS A 33 -7.93 4.98 9.46
N MET A 34 -8.06 6.23 9.93
CA MET A 34 -6.92 7.16 10.08
C MET A 34 -5.79 6.59 10.95
N ALA A 35 -6.14 5.84 12.01
CA ALA A 35 -5.16 5.17 12.87
C ALA A 35 -4.35 4.10 12.12
N LEU A 36 -5.01 3.30 11.27
CA LEU A 36 -4.32 2.29 10.44
C LEU A 36 -3.45 2.95 9.36
N PHE A 37 -3.83 4.12 8.86
CA PHE A 37 -2.99 4.87 7.94
C PHE A 37 -1.69 5.34 8.62
N ILE A 38 -1.78 5.96 9.81
CA ILE A 38 -0.62 6.48 10.55
C ILE A 38 0.31 5.34 10.97
N ILE A 39 -0.22 4.26 11.55
CA ILE A 39 0.58 3.10 11.96
C ILE A 39 1.18 2.40 10.73
N GLY A 40 0.46 2.38 9.61
CA GLY A 40 0.93 1.82 8.36
C GLY A 40 2.07 2.59 7.71
N ILE A 41 2.37 3.85 8.09
CA ILE A 41 3.59 4.52 7.64
C ILE A 41 4.85 3.80 8.16
N ILE A 42 4.79 3.25 9.38
CA ILE A 42 5.87 2.44 9.95
C ILE A 42 5.79 1.00 9.45
N PHE A 43 4.58 0.47 9.30
CA PHE A 43 4.32 -0.90 8.84
C PHE A 43 3.39 -0.90 7.63
N PRO A 44 3.89 -0.69 6.39
CA PRO A 44 3.06 -0.51 5.19
C PRO A 44 2.13 -1.69 4.87
N ILE A 45 2.44 -2.89 5.37
CA ILE A 45 1.57 -4.06 5.28
C ILE A 45 0.18 -3.81 5.93
N LEU A 46 0.10 -2.99 6.97
CA LEU A 46 -1.16 -2.68 7.66
C LEU A 46 -2.14 -1.88 6.79
N TRP A 47 -1.67 -1.18 5.76
CA TRP A 47 -2.55 -0.51 4.79
C TRP A 47 -3.36 -1.49 3.96
N ILE A 48 -2.88 -2.73 3.76
CA ILE A 48 -3.67 -3.77 3.07
C ILE A 48 -4.89 -4.12 3.92
N ILE A 49 -4.71 -4.25 5.24
CA ILE A 49 -5.79 -4.53 6.18
C ILE A 49 -6.79 -3.36 6.17
N GLY A 50 -6.30 -2.13 6.31
CA GLY A 50 -7.14 -0.93 6.27
C GLY A 50 -7.88 -0.72 4.94
N ALA A 51 -7.31 -1.18 3.82
CA ALA A 51 -7.92 -1.14 2.50
C ALA A 51 -9.01 -2.20 2.29
N VAL A 52 -8.84 -3.41 2.83
CA VAL A 52 -9.80 -4.52 2.73
C VAL A 52 -10.93 -4.40 3.76
N MET A 53 -10.65 -3.80 4.93
CA MET A 53 -11.64 -3.63 5.99
C MET A 53 -12.76 -2.71 5.53
N SER A 54 -14.01 -3.20 5.58
CA SER A 54 -15.19 -2.48 5.11
C SER A 54 -15.30 -1.12 5.81
N PRO A 55 -15.70 -0.04 5.09
CA PRO A 55 -15.89 1.26 5.70
C PRO A 55 -16.79 1.13 6.91
N LYS A 56 -16.42 1.78 8.03
CA LYS A 56 -17.22 1.75 9.26
C LYS A 56 -18.64 2.22 8.96
N SER A 57 -19.56 1.28 8.81
CA SER A 57 -20.98 1.53 8.60
C SER A 57 -21.49 2.31 9.80
N ARG A 58 -22.20 3.41 9.55
CA ARG A 58 -22.65 4.35 10.58
C ARG A 58 -24.03 3.96 11.10
N TYR A 59 -24.19 2.71 11.52
CA TYR A 59 -25.39 2.19 12.17
C TYR A 59 -24.99 1.46 13.45
#